data_AF-A0A920SEQ6-F1
#
_entry.id   AF-A0A920SEQ6-F1
#
_cell.length_a   1.000
_cell.length_b   1.000
_cell.length_c   1.000
_cell.angle_alpha   90.00
_cell.angle_beta   90.00
_cell.angle_gamma   90.00
#
_symmetry.space_group_name_H-M   'P 1'
#
loop_
_entity.id
_entity.type
_entity.pdbx_description
1 polymer ?
#
loop_
_entity_poly.entity_id
_entity_poly.type
_entity_poly.pdbx_seq_one_letter_code
_entity_poly.pdbx_strand_id
1 'polypeptide(L)' 'MMSVGLHCRIAGRPARSRAVEKFLNYANDFSDVWFARRDEIARWWLEHYPPEPYKPEQ' A
#
# COMPACT_ATOMS: atom_id res chain seq x y z
N MET A 1 -6.08 -0.73 -5.58
CA MET A 1 -4.95 -0.41 -4.66
C MET A 1 -4.41 0.97 -4.98
N MET A 2 -3.80 1.65 -4.00
CA MET A 2 -3.09 2.93 -4.19
C MET A 2 -1.72 2.83 -3.52
N SER A 3 -0.66 3.29 -4.20
CA SER A 3 0.69 3.40 -3.62
C SER A 3 1.01 4.87 -3.31
N VAL A 4 1.57 5.13 -2.13
CA VAL A 4 2.01 6.48 -1.73
C VAL A 4 3.53 6.48 -1.54
N GLY A 5 4.25 7.17 -2.43
CA GLY A 5 5.71 7.29 -2.37
C GLY A 5 6.13 8.46 -1.49
N LEU A 6 6.88 8.19 -0.42
CA LEU A 6 7.41 9.21 0.49
C LEU A 6 8.93 9.18 0.49
N HIS A 7 9.55 10.34 0.27
CA HIS A 7 10.99 10.51 0.44
C HIS A 7 11.25 11.41 1.65
N CYS A 8 12.15 10.99 2.55
CA CYS A 8 12.43 11.72 3.79
C CYS A 8 12.79 13.20 3.53
N ARG A 9 13.60 13.47 2.51
CA ARG A 9 14.03 14.83 2.13
C ARG A 9 12.90 15.73 1.63
N ILE A 10 11.80 15.16 1.13
CA ILE A 10 10.70 15.92 0.51
C ILE A 10 9.48 15.95 1.44
N ALA A 11 8.94 14.77 1.77
CA ALA A 11 7.72 14.63 2.56
C ALA A 11 7.94 15.02 4.03
N GLY A 12 9.16 14.84 4.56
CA GLY A 12 9.50 15.19 5.94
C GLY A 12 9.70 16.70 6.18
N ARG A 13 9.71 17.54 5.13
CA ARG A 13 9.83 19.00 5.30
C ARG A 13 8.58 19.54 6.01
N PRO A 14 8.70 20.46 6.99
CA PRO A 14 7.53 20.97 7.74
C PRO A 14 6.37 21.48 6.87
N ALA A 15 6.68 22.15 5.75
CA ALA A 15 5.66 22.63 4.83
C ALA A 15 4.93 21.52 4.04
N ARG A 16 5.50 20.31 3.95
CA ARG A 16 4.99 19.17 3.18
C ARG A 16 4.43 18.06 4.07
N SER A 17 4.95 17.87 5.28
CA SER A 17 4.49 16.81 6.20
C SER A 17 3.01 16.95 6.54
N ARG A 18 2.49 18.18 6.62
CA ARG A 18 1.06 18.44 6.83
C ARG A 18 0.16 17.86 5.73
N ALA A 19 0.66 17.70 4.50
CA ALA A 19 -0.11 17.05 3.45
C ALA A 19 -0.26 15.54 3.70
N VAL A 20 0.77 14.91 4.25
CA VAL A 20 0.73 13.49 4.64
C VAL A 20 -0.26 13.29 5.78
N GLU A 21 -0.20 14.13 6.81
CA GLU A 21 -1.18 14.12 7.92
C GLU A 21 -2.62 14.26 7.42
N LYS A 22 -2.90 15.27 6.57
CA LYS A 22 -4.23 15.47 6.01
C LYS A 22 -4.73 14.27 5.21
N PHE A 23 -3.85 13.63 4.44
CA PHE A 23 -4.20 12.42 3.70
C PHE A 23 -4.54 11.26 4.63
N LEU A 24 -3.73 11.05 5.69
CA LEU A 24 -3.99 9.99 6.67
C LEU A 24 -5.31 10.21 7.39
N ASN A 25 -5.61 11.44 7.82
CA ASN A 25 -6.89 11.78 8.44
C ASN A 25 -8.07 11.52 7.49
N TYR A 26 -7.98 12.00 6.25
CA TYR A 26 -9.02 11.77 5.24
C TYR A 26 -9.25 10.28 4.98
N ALA A 27 -8.19 9.48 4.82
CA ALA A 27 -8.32 8.06 4.57
C ALA A 27 -8.89 7.29 5.78
N ASN A 28 -8.60 7.75 7.00
CA ASN A 28 -9.09 7.15 8.24
C ASN A 28 -10.58 7.43 8.51
N ASP A 29 -11.19 8.41 7.83
CA ASP A 29 -12.63 8.69 7.92
C ASP A 29 -13.49 7.64 7.21
N PHE A 30 -12.88 6.70 6.46
CA PHE A 30 -13.57 5.62 5.76
C PHE A 30 -13.31 4.27 6.44
N SER A 31 -14.38 3.54 6.74
CA SER A 31 -14.32 2.26 7.47
C SER A 31 -13.76 1.08 6.67
N ASP A 32 -13.71 1.17 5.34
CA ASP A 32 -13.31 0.07 4.44
C ASP A 32 -11.97 0.35 3.75
N VAL A 33 -11.03 0.95 4.49
CA VAL A 33 -9.68 1.26 4.02
C VAL A 33 -8.68 0.34 4.71
N TRP A 34 -7.93 -0.41 3.90
CA TRP A 34 -6.82 -1.24 4.37
C TRP A 34 -5.48 -0.50 4.22
N PHE A 35 -4.91 -0.09 5.37
CA PHE A 35 -3.53 0.41 5.43
C PHE A 35 -2.56 -0.77 5.44
N ALA A 36 -2.16 -1.21 4.25
CA ALA A 36 -1.35 -2.41 4.08
C ALA A 36 0.14 -2.13 3.86
N ARG A 37 1.00 -2.98 4.41
CA ARG A 37 2.36 -3.15 3.89
C ARG A 37 2.34 -3.92 2.58
N ARG A 38 3.39 -3.75 1.77
CA ARG A 38 3.52 -4.43 0.47
C ARG A 38 3.53 -5.96 0.58
N ASP A 39 4.14 -6.49 1.64
CA ASP A 39 4.21 -7.94 1.88
C ASP A 39 2.86 -8.52 2.30
N GLU A 40 2.03 -7.76 3.02
CA GLU A 40 0.69 -8.19 3.40
C GLU A 40 -0.22 -8.31 2.17
N ILE A 41 -0.14 -7.34 1.25
CA ILE A 41 -0.83 -7.42 -0.06
C ILE A 41 -0.39 -8.66 -0.83
N ALA A 42 0.92 -8.93 -0.89
CA ALA A 42 1.45 -10.09 -1.60
C ALA A 42 0.95 -11.41 -0.99
N ARG A 43 0.94 -11.53 0.34
CA ARG A 43 0.43 -12.71 1.05
C ARG A 43 -1.07 -12.89 0.81
N TRP A 44 -1.85 -11.82 0.98
CA TRP A 44 -3.29 -11.85 0.73
C TRP A 44 -3.60 -12.31 -0.70
N TRP A 45 -2.84 -11.81 -1.68
CA TRP A 45 -3.01 -12.20 -3.07
C TRP A 45 -2.72 -13.69 -3.32
N LEU A 46 -1.61 -14.22 -2.78
CA LEU A 46 -1.26 -15.63 -2.94
C LEU A 46 -2.28 -16.58 -2.28
N GLU A 47 -2.90 -16.14 -1.18
CA GLU A 47 -3.93 -16.91 -0.47
C GLU A 47 -5.26 -16.95 -1.24
N HIS A 48 -5.67 -15.83 -1.84
CA HIS A 48 -6.97 -15.71 -2.52
C HIS A 48 -6.91 -16.08 -4.00
N TYR A 49 -5.73 -15.94 -4.61
CA TYR A 49 -5.46 -16.18 -6.04
C TYR A 49 -4.16 -16.98 -6.20
N PRO A 50 -4.16 -18.27 -5.79
CA PRO A 50 -2.97 -19.10 -5.90
C PRO A 50 -2.54 -19.25 -7.37
N PRO A 51 -1.24 -19.18 -7.68
CA PRO A 51 -0.77 -19.36 -9.04
C PRO A 51 -1.00 -20.80 -9.50
N GLU A 52 -1.33 -20.96 -10.78
CA GLU A 52 -1.34 -22.27 -11.41
C GLU A 52 0.05 -22.92 -11.30
N PRO A 53 0.13 -24.23 -11.03
CA PRO A 53 1.41 -24.93 -11.03
C PRO A 53 2.15 -24.72 -12.35
N TYR A 54 3.44 -24.40 -12.26
CA TYR A 54 4.29 -24.34 -13.44
C TYR A 54 4.30 -25.70 -14.15
N LYS A 55 3.94 -25.71 -15.43
CA LYS A 55 4.06 -26.87 -16.32
C LYS A 55 5.22 -26.60 -17.27
N PRO A 56 6.37 -27.29 -17.12
CA PRO A 56 7.44 -27.18 -18.11
C PRO A 56 6.93 -27.68 -19.46
N GLU A 57 7.31 -26.96 -20.53
CA GLU A 57 7.04 -27.34 -21.91
C GLU A 57 7.80 -28.64 -22.23
N GLN A 58 7.14 -29.59 -22.91
CA GLN A 58 7.72 -30.89 -23.28
C GLN A 58 8.75 -30.76 -24.40
#